data_AF-A0A4Y8CEE6-F1
#
_entry.id   AF-A0A4Y8CEE6-F1
#
_cell.length_a   1.000
_cell.length_b   1.000
_cell.length_c   1.000
_cell.angle_alpha   90.00
_cell.angle_beta   90.00
_cell.angle_gamma   90.00
#
_symmetry.space_group_name_H-M   'P 1'
#
loop_
_entity.id
_entity.type
_entity.pdbx_description
1 polymer ?
#
loop_
_entity_poly.entity_id
_entity_poly.type
_entity_poly.pdbx_seq_one_letter_code
_entity_poly.pdbx_strand_id
1 'polypeptide(L)'
;MAGVGEASLVLGIISSIISIIDATKQIYQAVEDETGFPKNFKTSARKLPLVSQLLGEAEKYIGSMTNESTKANFAPTLTNCKLQASQLKELFEKAIPEEGASRMDRYIKAVRTIGKDSQVESLMKGILDDLQLLATSFPVKPSN
;
A
#
# COMPACT_ATOMS: atom_id res chain seq x y z
N MET A 1 -16.43 -26.30 -11.34
CA MET A 1 -16.22 -26.27 -9.87
C MET A 1 -14.98 -25.42 -9.57
N ALA A 2 -15.10 -24.08 -9.59
CA ALA A 2 -13.96 -23.16 -9.40
C ALA A 2 -14.27 -22.00 -8.42
N GLY A 3 -15.35 -22.09 -7.62
CA GLY A 3 -15.79 -20.93 -6.82
C GLY A 3 -15.02 -20.73 -5.51
N VAL A 4 -14.76 -21.78 -4.74
CA VAL A 4 -14.27 -21.65 -3.35
C VAL A 4 -12.77 -21.27 -3.29
N GLY A 5 -11.99 -21.65 -4.31
CA GLY A 5 -10.57 -21.32 -4.40
C GLY A 5 -10.33 -19.84 -4.73
N GLU A 6 -11.21 -19.20 -5.50
CA GLU A 6 -10.96 -17.85 -6.01
C GLU A 6 -11.28 -16.75 -4.96
N ALA A 7 -12.34 -16.88 -4.13
CA ALA A 7 -12.58 -15.96 -3.00
C ALA A 7 -11.40 -15.88 -2.02
N SER A 8 -10.93 -17.06 -1.60
CA SER A 8 -9.92 -17.17 -0.56
C SER A 8 -8.61 -16.53 -1.02
N LEU A 9 -8.33 -16.61 -2.32
CA LEU A 9 -7.21 -15.90 -2.95
C LEU A 9 -7.40 -14.37 -2.94
N VAL A 10 -8.60 -13.87 -3.25
CA VAL A 10 -8.87 -12.42 -3.28
C VAL A 10 -8.74 -11.80 -1.89
N LEU A 11 -9.38 -12.38 -0.88
CA LEU A 11 -9.27 -11.90 0.51
C LEU A 11 -7.82 -11.98 1.01
N GLY A 12 -7.12 -13.08 0.71
CA GLY A 12 -5.71 -13.23 1.05
C GLY A 12 -4.81 -12.17 0.39
N ILE A 13 -5.12 -11.72 -0.83
CA ILE A 13 -4.42 -10.59 -1.44
C ILE A 13 -4.66 -9.32 -0.62
N ILE A 14 -5.90 -9.01 -0.23
CA ILE A 14 -6.21 -7.80 0.55
C ILE A 14 -5.46 -7.80 1.89
N SER A 15 -5.55 -8.89 2.67
CA SER A 15 -4.83 -9.00 3.95
C SER A 15 -3.32 -8.85 3.76
N SER A 16 -2.77 -9.36 2.65
CA SER A 16 -1.37 -9.18 2.29
C SER A 16 -1.02 -7.72 1.99
N ILE A 17 -1.89 -6.96 1.30
CA ILE A 17 -1.67 -5.53 1.04
C ILE A 17 -1.68 -4.76 2.36
N ILE A 18 -2.67 -5.01 3.24
CA ILE A 18 -2.77 -4.38 4.56
C ILE A 18 -1.48 -4.60 5.35
N SER A 19 -0.99 -5.84 5.39
CA SER A 19 0.26 -6.19 6.07
C SER A 19 1.47 -5.42 5.52
N ILE A 20 1.55 -5.22 4.20
CA ILE A 20 2.62 -4.44 3.56
C ILE A 20 2.53 -2.96 3.93
N ILE A 21 1.32 -2.39 3.93
CA ILE A 21 1.08 -0.99 4.29
C ILE A 21 1.43 -0.74 5.75
N ASP A 22 1.02 -1.64 6.64
CA ASP A 22 1.34 -1.55 8.07
C ASP A 22 2.84 -1.70 8.32
N ALA A 23 3.51 -2.62 7.63
CA ALA A 23 4.97 -2.74 7.69
C ALA A 23 5.66 -1.44 7.20
N THR A 24 5.18 -0.85 6.10
CA THR A 24 5.71 0.42 5.57
C THR A 24 5.54 1.56 6.57
N LYS A 25 4.40 1.60 7.26
CA LYS A 25 4.14 2.56 8.34
C LYS A 25 5.10 2.36 9.51
N GLN A 26 5.33 1.12 9.94
CA GLN A 26 6.28 0.81 11.03
C GLN A 26 7.71 1.23 10.67
N ILE A 27 8.14 0.93 9.43
CA ILE A 27 9.42 1.38 8.88
C ILE A 27 9.54 2.90 9.00
N TYR A 28 8.54 3.66 8.54
CA TYR A 28 8.55 5.12 8.66
C TYR A 28 8.59 5.61 10.12
N GLN A 29 7.79 5.00 11.01
CA GLN A 29 7.70 5.38 12.42
C GLN A 29 8.95 5.07 13.25
N ALA A 30 9.76 4.09 12.82
CA ALA A 30 11.00 3.74 13.49
C ALA A 30 12.11 4.80 13.32
N VAL A 31 11.92 5.78 12.43
CA VAL A 31 12.90 6.86 12.24
C VAL A 31 12.66 7.98 13.24
N GLU A 32 13.55 8.07 14.24
CA GLU A 32 13.49 9.06 15.32
C GLU A 32 13.61 10.52 14.84
N ASP A 33 14.23 10.75 13.68
CA ASP A 33 14.43 12.09 13.11
C ASP A 33 13.77 12.22 11.73
N GLU A 34 12.47 12.53 11.73
CA GLU A 34 11.67 12.73 10.52
C GLU A 34 12.23 13.83 9.60
N THR A 35 13.15 14.68 10.07
CA THR A 35 13.73 15.77 9.26
C THR A 35 14.51 15.24 8.05
N GLY A 36 15.08 14.04 8.14
CA GLY A 36 15.91 13.41 7.10
C GLY A 36 15.17 12.79 5.91
N PHE A 37 13.84 12.62 5.97
CA PHE A 37 13.10 12.08 4.83
C PHE A 37 12.83 13.14 3.76
N PRO A 38 12.94 12.80 2.46
CA PRO A 38 12.45 13.66 1.39
C PRO A 38 10.94 13.93 1.52
N LYS A 39 10.48 15.06 0.96
CA LYS A 39 9.11 15.57 1.15
C LYS A 39 8.03 14.57 0.71
N ASN A 40 8.23 13.85 -0.39
CA ASN A 40 7.18 12.96 -0.90
C ASN A 40 7.08 11.69 -0.06
N PHE A 41 8.17 11.22 0.55
CA PHE A 41 8.10 10.15 1.56
C PHE A 41 7.20 10.53 2.74
N LYS A 42 7.40 11.72 3.33
CA LYS A 42 6.55 12.21 4.42
C LYS A 42 5.10 12.34 3.99
N THR A 43 4.87 12.89 2.80
CA THR A 43 3.53 13.10 2.24
C THR A 43 2.82 11.78 1.98
N SER A 44 3.51 10.79 1.42
CA SER A 44 2.97 9.44 1.21
C SER A 44 2.75 8.70 2.52
N ALA A 45 3.67 8.81 3.48
CA ALA A 45 3.54 8.15 4.79
C ALA A 45 2.25 8.57 5.53
N ARG A 46 1.89 9.86 5.46
CA ARG A 46 0.64 10.40 6.05
C ARG A 46 -0.63 9.78 5.46
N LYS A 47 -0.57 9.20 4.25
CA LYS A 47 -1.72 8.57 3.58
C LYS A 47 -1.87 7.08 3.93
N LEU A 48 -0.81 6.43 4.41
CA LEU A 48 -0.80 4.99 4.72
C LEU A 48 -1.93 4.57 5.70
N PRO A 49 -2.24 5.30 6.78
CA PRO A 49 -3.34 4.93 7.67
C PRO A 49 -4.70 4.89 6.95
N LEU A 50 -4.96 5.87 6.07
CA LEU A 50 -6.20 5.91 5.29
C LEU A 50 -6.27 4.76 4.29
N VAL A 51 -5.16 4.45 3.61
CA VAL A 51 -5.05 3.30 2.70
C VAL A 51 -5.37 1.99 3.44
N SER A 52 -4.80 1.77 4.62
CA SER A 52 -5.05 0.59 5.45
C SER A 52 -6.53 0.48 5.84
N GLN A 53 -7.16 1.60 6.25
CA GLN A 53 -8.59 1.64 6.55
C GLN A 53 -9.45 1.26 5.33
N LEU A 54 -9.20 1.86 4.16
CA LEU A 54 -9.96 1.61 2.93
C LEU A 54 -9.83 0.14 2.47
N LEU A 55 -8.64 -0.45 2.60
CA LEU A 55 -8.43 -1.87 2.33
C LEU A 55 -9.22 -2.75 3.30
N GLY A 56 -9.29 -2.39 4.59
CA GLY A 56 -10.10 -3.11 5.57
C GLY A 56 -11.61 -3.00 5.28
N GLU A 57 -12.07 -1.87 4.76
CA GLU A 57 -13.45 -1.72 4.28
C GLU A 57 -13.72 -2.58 3.02
N ALA A 58 -12.77 -2.60 2.07
CA ALA A 58 -12.83 -3.44 0.89
C ALA A 58 -12.85 -4.94 1.24
N GLU A 59 -12.02 -5.37 2.19
CA GLU A 59 -11.97 -6.76 2.70
C GLU A 59 -13.32 -7.19 3.26
N LYS A 60 -13.94 -6.36 4.12
CA LYS A 60 -15.27 -6.62 4.68
C LYS A 60 -16.34 -6.71 3.60
N TYR A 61 -16.33 -5.78 2.65
CA TYR A 61 -17.31 -5.77 1.57
C TYR A 61 -17.19 -7.01 0.67
N ILE A 62 -15.99 -7.29 0.17
CA ILE A 62 -15.73 -8.47 -0.69
C ILE A 62 -16.00 -9.76 0.08
N GLY A 63 -15.64 -9.82 1.37
CA GLY A 63 -15.90 -10.97 2.23
C GLY A 63 -17.40 -11.25 2.43
N SER A 64 -18.24 -10.21 2.38
CA SER A 64 -19.70 -10.34 2.51
C SER A 64 -20.39 -10.84 1.23
N MET A 65 -19.71 -10.86 0.08
CA MET A 65 -20.31 -11.30 -1.17
C MET A 65 -20.57 -12.82 -1.17
N THR A 66 -21.66 -13.23 -1.80
CA THR A 66 -21.98 -14.65 -2.02
C THR A 66 -21.54 -15.14 -3.40
N ASN A 67 -21.42 -14.24 -4.38
CA ASN A 67 -21.03 -14.58 -5.74
C ASN A 67 -19.51 -14.60 -5.89
N GLU A 68 -18.96 -15.81 -5.98
CA GLU A 68 -17.53 -16.06 -6.11
C GLU A 68 -16.92 -15.48 -7.40
N SER A 69 -17.60 -15.60 -8.52
CA SER A 69 -17.14 -15.01 -9.78
C SER A 69 -17.10 -13.49 -9.72
N THR A 70 -18.00 -12.86 -8.95
CA THR A 70 -17.96 -11.41 -8.71
C THR A 70 -16.78 -11.02 -7.83
N LYS A 71 -16.43 -11.81 -6.80
CA LYS A 71 -15.22 -11.59 -6.00
C LYS A 71 -13.96 -11.70 -6.86
N ALA A 72 -13.89 -12.70 -7.74
CA ALA A 72 -12.74 -12.93 -8.62
C ALA A 72 -12.44 -11.72 -9.54
N ASN A 73 -13.45 -10.93 -9.91
CA ASN A 73 -13.28 -9.72 -10.73
C ASN A 73 -12.42 -8.64 -10.07
N PHE A 74 -12.26 -8.66 -8.74
CA PHE A 74 -11.40 -7.73 -8.01
C PHE A 74 -9.93 -8.13 -8.02
N ALA A 75 -9.62 -9.39 -8.34
CA ALA A 75 -8.26 -9.94 -8.26
C ALA A 75 -7.22 -9.14 -9.09
N PRO A 76 -7.49 -8.70 -10.33
CA PRO A 76 -6.50 -7.96 -11.12
C PRO A 76 -6.11 -6.63 -10.47
N THR A 77 -7.09 -5.82 -10.06
CA THR A 77 -6.87 -4.53 -9.39
C THR A 77 -6.14 -4.70 -8.07
N LEU A 78 -6.52 -5.70 -7.27
CA LEU A 78 -5.86 -5.99 -5.99
C LEU A 78 -4.42 -6.50 -6.18
N THR A 79 -4.16 -7.26 -7.24
CA THR A 79 -2.81 -7.71 -7.58
C THR A 79 -1.91 -6.54 -7.97
N ASN A 80 -2.44 -5.58 -8.76
CA ASN A 80 -1.72 -4.36 -9.10
C ASN A 80 -1.43 -3.50 -7.86
N CYS A 81 -2.43 -3.31 -7.00
CA CYS A 81 -2.29 -2.57 -5.76
C CYS A 81 -1.23 -3.20 -4.84
N LYS A 82 -1.20 -4.54 -4.75
CA LYS A 82 -0.16 -5.29 -4.02
C LYS A 82 1.23 -5.07 -4.59
N LEU A 83 1.38 -5.07 -5.91
CA LEU A 83 2.67 -4.80 -6.56
C LEU A 83 3.17 -3.40 -6.21
N GLN A 84 2.31 -2.39 -6.33
CA GLN A 84 2.64 -1.00 -6.02
C GLN A 84 2.97 -0.82 -4.53
N ALA A 85 2.19 -1.43 -3.62
CA ALA A 85 2.45 -1.39 -2.18
C ALA A 85 3.78 -2.05 -1.82
N SER A 86 4.12 -3.18 -2.47
CA SER A 86 5.41 -3.87 -2.26
C SER A 86 6.58 -2.99 -2.69
N GLN A 87 6.49 -2.37 -3.88
CA GLN A 87 7.51 -1.45 -4.38
C GLN A 87 7.64 -0.21 -3.51
N LEU A 88 6.51 0.31 -3.00
CA LEU A 88 6.52 1.44 -2.07
C LEU A 88 7.27 1.08 -0.78
N LYS A 89 6.96 -0.08 -0.17
CA LYS A 89 7.66 -0.59 1.01
C LYS A 89 9.16 -0.66 0.78
N GLU A 90 9.60 -1.25 -0.34
CA GLU A 90 11.03 -1.35 -0.67
C GLU A 90 11.72 0.03 -0.74
N LEU A 91 11.03 1.05 -1.26
CA LEU A 91 11.59 2.41 -1.30
C LEU A 91 11.77 2.98 0.11
N PHE A 92 10.80 2.75 1.01
CA PHE A 92 10.91 3.16 2.41
C PHE A 92 12.05 2.42 3.14
N GLU A 93 12.21 1.11 2.95
CA GLU A 93 13.34 0.35 3.52
C GLU A 93 14.68 0.87 3.02
N LYS A 94 14.77 1.18 1.72
CA LYS A 94 15.99 1.74 1.10
C LYS A 94 16.26 3.18 1.52
N ALA A 95 15.32 3.89 2.11
CA ALA A 95 15.49 5.27 2.54
C ALA A 95 16.07 5.38 3.97
N ILE A 96 15.87 4.39 4.83
CA ILE A 96 16.34 4.42 6.24
C ILE A 96 17.83 4.08 6.31
N PRO A 97 18.70 4.94 6.90
CA PRO A 97 20.09 4.59 7.16
C PRO A 97 20.22 3.38 8.09
N GLU A 98 21.19 2.51 7.82
CA GLU A 98 21.51 1.42 8.77
C GLU A 98 22.11 1.99 10.05
N GLU A 99 21.86 1.34 11.19
CA GLU A 99 22.50 1.70 12.45
C GLU A 99 24.03 1.62 12.30
N GLY A 100 24.74 2.65 12.75
CA GLY A 100 26.20 2.73 12.62
C GLY A 100 26.72 3.07 11.22
N ALA A 101 25.85 3.35 10.24
CA ALA A 101 26.27 3.75 8.90
C ALA A 101 27.20 4.97 8.91
N SER A 102 28.27 4.93 8.10
CA SER A 102 29.23 6.03 8.03
C SER A 102 28.57 7.31 7.48
N ARG A 103 29.17 8.48 7.74
CA ARG A 103 28.68 9.75 7.19
C ARG A 103 28.59 9.72 5.66
N MET A 104 29.51 9.04 4.99
CA MET A 104 29.52 8.92 3.53
C MET A 104 28.40 8.01 3.05
N ASP A 105 28.13 6.89 3.73
CA ASP A 105 27.03 5.98 3.38
C ASP A 105 25.68 6.68 3.53
N ARG A 106 25.51 7.48 4.59
CA ARG A 106 24.33 8.32 4.78
C ARG A 106 24.15 9.33 3.65
N TYR A 107 25.23 9.95 3.21
CA TYR A 107 25.20 10.90 2.08
C TYR A 107 24.81 10.22 0.76
N ILE A 108 25.45 9.10 0.42
CA ILE A 108 25.13 8.33 -0.81
C ILE A 108 23.66 7.88 -0.79
N LYS A 109 23.17 7.42 0.35
CA LYS A 109 21.78 6.97 0.51
C LYS A 109 20.81 8.14 0.33
N ALA A 110 21.05 9.28 0.98
CA ALA A 110 20.23 10.48 0.82
C ALA A 110 20.14 10.91 -0.66
N VAL A 111 21.26 10.96 -1.38
CA VAL A 111 21.28 11.32 -2.81
C VAL A 111 20.52 10.32 -3.68
N ARG A 112 20.65 9.01 -3.43
CA ARG A 112 19.87 7.98 -4.14
C ARG A 112 18.37 8.07 -3.85
N THR A 113 17.99 8.42 -2.63
CA THR A 113 16.59 8.57 -2.23
C THR A 113 15.93 9.78 -2.89
N ILE A 114 16.65 10.88 -3.12
CA ILE A 114 16.14 12.05 -3.85
C ILE A 114 15.69 11.67 -5.27
N GLY A 115 16.46 10.85 -5.99
CA GLY A 115 16.07 10.38 -7.33
C GLY A 115 14.82 9.47 -7.36
N LYS A 116 14.39 8.98 -6.19
CA LYS A 116 13.24 8.09 -6.01
C LYS A 116 12.01 8.81 -5.41
N ASP A 117 12.13 10.09 -5.09
CA ASP A 117 11.07 10.88 -4.45
C ASP A 117 9.82 11.00 -5.34
N SER A 118 10.00 11.12 -6.66
CA SER A 118 8.89 11.09 -7.63
C SER A 118 8.26 9.71 -7.76
N GLN A 119 9.05 8.64 -7.62
CA GLN A 119 8.56 7.26 -7.69
C GLN A 119 7.66 6.93 -6.50
N VAL A 120 8.00 7.41 -5.30
CA VAL A 120 7.17 7.24 -4.09
C VAL A 120 5.79 7.86 -4.26
N GLU A 121 5.73 9.07 -4.82
CA GLU A 121 4.45 9.73 -5.09
C GLU A 121 3.64 8.98 -6.15
N SER A 122 4.29 8.55 -7.23
CA SER A 122 3.63 7.78 -8.30
C SER A 122 3.05 6.46 -7.81
N LEU A 123 3.77 5.74 -6.95
CA LEU A 123 3.31 4.47 -6.36
C LEU A 123 2.14 4.71 -5.41
N MET A 124 2.22 5.74 -4.56
CA MET A 124 1.12 6.09 -3.66
C MET A 124 -0.13 6.53 -4.44
N LYS A 125 0.04 7.28 -5.53
CA LYS A 125 -1.06 7.63 -6.42
C LYS A 125 -1.69 6.39 -7.04
N GLY A 126 -0.89 5.47 -7.58
CA GLY A 126 -1.38 4.22 -8.14
C GLY A 126 -2.23 3.40 -7.15
N ILE A 127 -1.78 3.30 -5.90
CA ILE A 127 -2.53 2.58 -4.85
C ILE A 127 -3.90 3.23 -4.63
N LEU A 128 -3.95 4.57 -4.60
CA LEU A 128 -5.20 5.30 -4.44
C LEU A 128 -6.12 5.18 -5.66
N ASP A 129 -5.56 5.17 -6.88
CA ASP A 129 -6.31 4.97 -8.12
C ASP A 129 -6.94 3.55 -8.14
N ASP A 130 -6.20 2.52 -7.71
CA ASP A 130 -6.72 1.16 -7.57
C ASP A 130 -7.82 1.09 -6.51
N LEU A 131 -7.63 1.70 -5.34
CA LEU A 131 -8.65 1.77 -4.29
C LEU A 131 -9.91 2.50 -4.76
N GLN A 132 -9.75 3.57 -5.55
CA GLN A 132 -10.87 4.29 -6.14
C GLN A 132 -11.64 3.38 -7.10
N LEU A 133 -10.95 2.60 -7.93
CA LEU A 133 -11.58 1.63 -8.82
C LEU A 133 -12.37 0.56 -8.04
N LEU A 134 -11.82 0.04 -6.93
CA LEU A 134 -12.56 -0.86 -6.03
C LEU A 134 -13.83 -0.17 -5.50
N ALA A 135 -13.71 1.08 -5.06
CA ALA A 135 -14.82 1.84 -4.50
C ALA A 135 -15.95 2.14 -5.50
N THR A 136 -15.63 2.35 -6.79
CA THR A 136 -16.67 2.51 -7.83
C THR A 136 -17.50 1.26 -8.05
N SER A 137 -17.02 0.10 -7.59
CA SER A 137 -17.74 -1.17 -7.65
C SER A 137 -18.55 -1.46 -6.38
N PHE A 138 -18.45 -0.62 -5.34
CA PHE A 138 -19.22 -0.79 -4.11
C PHE A 138 -20.66 -0.31 -4.31
N PRO A 139 -21.68 -1.01 -3.78
CA PRO A 139 -23.05 -0.57 -3.86
C PRO A 139 -23.16 0.74 -3.10
N VAL A 140 -23.78 1.73 -3.74
CA VAL A 140 -24.19 2.95 -3.06
C VAL A 140 -25.17 2.52 -1.97
N LYS A 141 -24.81 2.79 -0.70
CA LYS A 141 -25.72 2.56 0.41
C LYS A 141 -26.97 3.39 0.14
N PRO A 142 -28.19 2.80 0.07
CA PRO A 142 -29.38 3.61 -0.12
C PRO A 142 -29.48 4.58 1.06
N SER A 143 -29.62 5.87 0.75
CA SER A 143 -29.89 6.90 1.75
C SER A 143 -31.22 6.55 2.43
N ASN A 144 -31.17 6.28 3.73
CA ASN A 144 -32.38 6.24 4.57
C ASN A 144 -32.90 7.66 4.81
#